data_AF-A0A7V6KG69-F1
#
_entry.id   AF-A0A7V6KG69-F1
#
_cell.length_a   1.000
_cell.length_b   1.000
_cell.length_c   1.000
_cell.angle_alpha   90.00
_cell.angle_beta   90.00
_cell.angle_gamma   90.00
#
_symmetry.space_group_name_H-M   'P 1'
#
loop_
_entity.id
_entity.type
_entity.pdbx_description
1 polymer ?
#
loop_
_entity_poly.entity_id
_entity_poly.type
_entity_poly.pdbx_seq_one_letter_code
_entity_poly.pdbx_strand_id
1 'polypeptide(L)' 'MSSLFSTFWAKKNDRNGQYEWLPLDQHLCDTRNVAGLLWEHWLSEGQRQLVVDLFDDKD' A
#
# COMPACT_ATOMS: atom_id res chain seq x y z
N MET A 1 0.10 24.22 1.88
CA MET A 1 1.42 23.90 1.31
C MET A 1 1.41 22.42 0.96
N SER A 2 1.57 22.04 -0.32
CA SER A 2 1.71 20.63 -0.66
C SER A 2 3.06 20.13 -0.14
N SER A 3 3.07 18.97 0.50
CA SER A 3 4.31 18.34 0.95
C SER A 3 5.16 17.97 -0.28
N LEU A 4 6.50 17.96 -0.16
CA LEU A 4 7.40 17.53 -1.24
C LEU A 4 7.08 16.12 -1.78
N PHE A 5 6.34 15.31 -1.00
CA PHE A 5 5.96 13.96 -1.38
C PHE A 5 4.84 13.90 -2.43
N SER A 6 4.08 14.99 -2.65
CA SER A 6 3.02 15.02 -3.66
C SER A 6 3.52 15.36 -5.07
N THR A 7 4.84 15.56 -5.26
CA THR A 7 5.43 15.91 -6.55
C THR A 7 5.64 14.68 -7.45
N PHE A 8 5.78 13.49 -6.86
CA PHE A 8 5.88 12.23 -7.61
C PHE A 8 4.51 11.59 -7.81
N TRP A 9 4.27 11.06 -9.00
CA TRP A 9 3.06 10.28 -9.31
C TRP A 9 3.38 8.79 -9.26
N ALA A 10 2.49 8.00 -8.67
CA ALA A 10 2.54 6.54 -8.74
C ALA A 10 1.76 6.01 -9.92
N LYS A 11 0.61 6.64 -10.23
CA LYS A 11 -0.28 6.21 -11.32
C LYS A 11 -0.64 7.41 -12.17
N LYS A 12 -0.75 7.17 -13.47
CA LYS A 12 -1.30 8.08 -14.47
C LYS A 12 -2.47 7.39 -15.14
N ASN A 13 -3.51 8.15 -15.44
CA ASN A 13 -4.64 7.70 -16.23
C ASN A 13 -5.00 8.74 -17.29
N ASP A 14 -5.60 8.30 -18.38
CA ASP A 14 -6.18 9.14 -19.42
C ASP A 14 -7.65 8.75 -19.59
N ARG A 15 -8.55 9.65 -19.21
CA ARG A 15 -9.99 9.50 -19.40
C ARG A 15 -10.44 10.44 -20.50
N ASN A 16 -10.45 9.94 -21.74
CA ASN A 16 -10.94 10.67 -22.92
C ASN A 16 -10.26 12.04 -23.11
N GLY A 17 -8.93 12.10 -22.95
CA GLY A 17 -8.15 13.33 -23.08
C GLY A 17 -8.02 14.11 -21.77
N GLN A 18 -8.63 13.66 -20.67
CA GLN A 18 -8.38 14.21 -19.34
C GLN A 18 -7.34 13.34 -18.62
N TYR A 19 -6.17 13.92 -18.37
CA TYR A 19 -5.12 13.26 -17.61
C TYR A 19 -5.37 13.38 -16.11
N GLU A 20 -5.31 12.24 -15.42
CA GLU A 20 -5.40 12.13 -13.98
C GLU A 20 -4.11 11.52 -13.44
N TRP A 21 -3.69 11.93 -12.25
CA TRP A 21 -2.53 11.37 -11.56
C TRP A 21 -2.86 11.08 -10.11
N LEU A 22 -2.37 9.94 -9.63
CA LEU A 22 -2.37 9.62 -8.19
C LEU A 22 -0.98 9.92 -7.63
N PRO A 23 -0.87 10.80 -6.62
CA PRO A 23 0.39 11.03 -5.92
C PRO A 23 0.98 9.75 -5.33
N LEU A 24 2.31 9.65 -5.34
CA LEU A 24 3.04 8.47 -4.86
C LEU A 24 2.80 8.22 -3.38
N ASP A 25 2.82 9.27 -2.56
CA ASP A 25 2.55 9.19 -1.12
C ASP A 25 1.14 8.67 -0.82
N GLN A 26 0.14 9.15 -1.56
CA GLN A 26 -1.22 8.64 -1.46
C GLN A 26 -1.27 7.14 -1.79
N HIS A 27 -0.62 6.72 -2.88
CA HIS A 27 -0.60 5.30 -3.26
C HIS A 27 0.07 4.40 -2.21
N LEU A 28 1.16 4.88 -1.59
CA LEU A 28 1.83 4.15 -0.50
C LEU A 28 0.94 4.06 0.74
N CYS A 29 0.24 5.14 1.08
CA CYS A 29 -0.74 5.15 2.17
C CYS A 29 -1.86 4.14 1.90
N ASP A 30 -2.44 4.15 0.70
CA ASP A 30 -3.47 3.21 0.28
C ASP A 30 -2.97 1.76 0.38
N THR A 31 -1.75 1.49 -0.11
CA THR A 31 -1.14 0.16 -0.07
C THR A 31 -0.95 -0.33 1.36
N ARG A 32 -0.43 0.52 2.26
CA ARG A 32 -0.27 0.21 3.68
C ARG A 32 -1.62 -0.13 4.33
N ASN A 33 -2.64 0.67 4.06
CA ASN A 33 -3.96 0.47 4.66
C ASN A 33 -4.60 -0.84 4.17
N VAL A 34 -4.51 -1.13 2.87
CA VAL A 34 -4.99 -2.40 2.31
C VAL A 34 -4.21 -3.59 2.88
N ALA A 35 -2.89 -3.50 3.04
CA ALA A 35 -2.11 -4.55 3.68
C ALA A 35 -2.58 -4.82 5.12
N GLY A 36 -2.88 -3.76 5.89
CA GLY A 36 -3.49 -3.89 7.22
C GLY A 36 -4.86 -4.57 7.18
N LEU A 37 -5.75 -4.14 6.28
CA LEU A 37 -7.07 -4.77 6.14
C LEU A 37 -6.95 -6.25 5.76
N LEU A 38 -6.03 -6.61 4.86
CA LEU A 38 -5.78 -7.99 4.49
C LEU A 38 -5.32 -8.82 5.70
N TRP A 39 -4.41 -8.26 6.51
CA TRP A 39 -3.93 -8.89 7.73
C TRP A 39 -5.05 -9.17 8.74
N GLU A 40 -5.86 -8.16 9.03
CA GLU A 40 -6.91 -8.21 10.07
C GLU A 40 -8.13 -9.03 9.64
N HIS A 41 -8.48 -9.02 8.35
CA HIS A 41 -9.79 -9.52 7.91
C HIS A 41 -9.74 -10.63 6.87
N TRP A 42 -8.63 -10.81 6.15
CA TRP A 42 -8.54 -11.82 5.09
C TRP A 42 -7.59 -12.97 5.40
N LEU A 43 -6.48 -12.70 6.11
CA LEU A 43 -5.58 -13.77 6.50
C LEU A 43 -6.24 -14.66 7.55
N SER A 44 -6.11 -15.97 7.36
CA SER A 44 -6.38 -16.94 8.42
C SER A 44 -5.32 -16.85 9.51
N GLU A 45 -5.64 -17.37 10.69
CA GLU A 45 -4.69 -17.41 11.81
C GLU A 45 -3.40 -18.15 11.45
N GLY A 46 -3.51 -19.29 10.76
CA GLY A 46 -2.33 -20.05 10.32
C GLY A 46 -1.43 -19.25 9.36
N GLN A 47 -2.01 -18.46 8.46
CA GLN A 47 -1.23 -17.60 7.57
C GLN A 47 -0.55 -16.46 8.32
N ARG A 48 -1.22 -15.85 9.31
CA ARG A 48 -0.59 -14.84 10.17
C ARG A 48 0.56 -15.43 10.97
N GLN A 49 0.36 -16.61 11.56
CA GLN A 49 1.40 -17.27 12.35
C GLN A 49 2.63 -17.59 11.50
N LEU A 50 2.44 -18.11 10.28
CA LEU A 50 3.56 -18.34 9.35
C LEU A 50 4.36 -17.06 9.07
N VAL A 51 3.70 -15.91 8.93
CA VAL A 51 4.39 -14.64 8.72
C VAL A 51 5.13 -14.19 9.98
N VAL A 52 4.52 -14.34 11.16
CA VAL A 52 5.18 -14.04 12.45
C VAL A 52 6.42 -14.92 12.64
N ASP A 53 6.29 -16.23 12.41
CA ASP A 53 7.37 -17.19 12.54
C ASP A 53 8.54 -16.84 11.60
N LEU A 54 8.27 -16.38 10.37
CA LEU A 54 9.32 -15.92 9.44
C LEU A 54 10.13 -14.71 9.95
N PHE A 55 9.54 -13.86 10.79
CA PHE A 55 10.23 -12.71 11.39
C PHE A 55 10.84 -13.03 12.76
N ASP A 56 10.37 -14.10 13.41
CA ASP A 56 10.88 -14.61 14.69
C ASP A 56 11.97 -15.67 14.54
N ASP A 57 12.07 -16.34 13.38
CA ASP A 57 13.25 -17.10 12.94
C ASP A 57 14.43 -16.13 12.75
N LYS A 58 15.01 -15.76 13.88
CA LYS A 58 16.25 -15.03 14.01
C LYS A 58 17.39 -16.02 14.09
N ASP A 59 18.34 -15.89 13.15
CA ASP A 59 19.75 -16.01 13.51
C ASP A 59 20.13 -14.94 14.55
#